data_AF-A0ABD3BFR4-F1
#
_entry.id   AF-A0ABD3BFR4-F1
#
_cell.length_a   1.000
_cell.length_b   1.000
_cell.length_c   1.000
_cell.angle_alpha   90.00
_cell.angle_beta   90.00
_cell.angle_gamma   90.00
#
_symmetry.space_group_name_H-M   'P 1'
#
loop_
_entity.id
_entity.type
_entity.pdbx_description
1 polymer ?
#
loop_
_entity_poly.entity_id
_entity_poly.type
_entity_poly.pdbx_seq_one_letter_code
_entity_poly.pdbx_strand_id
1 'polypeptide(L)'
;MALRFANHFEQKSIFLCLLVFLYGASANIDTTKEKTLAMVKPDGVHGKYVDVVKKSIFDSGFSIIHEIELQLDENTVKSFYAEHSPKSFFSSLVQYMTSGPVLIMVLEKENAIAD
;
A
#
# COMPACT_ATOMS: atom_id res chain seq x y z
N MET A 1 -9.37 9.03 5.41
CA MET A 1 -8.82 8.78 6.75
C MET A 1 -8.43 7.31 6.83
N ALA A 2 -7.16 6.99 6.61
CA ALA A 2 -6.68 5.61 6.60
C ALA A 2 -5.27 5.58 7.18
N LEU A 3 -5.19 5.38 8.49
CA LEU A 3 -3.96 5.01 9.18
C LEU A 3 -4.35 3.98 10.24
N ARG A 4 -4.20 2.69 9.88
CA ARG A 4 -3.84 1.67 10.88
C ARG A 4 -3.28 0.40 10.24
N PHE A 5 -1.96 0.29 10.36
CA PHE A 5 -1.16 -0.86 10.77
C PHE A 5 -1.71 -2.27 10.51
N ALA A 6 -1.04 -2.99 9.61
CA ALA A 6 -0.94 -4.45 9.68
C ALA A 6 0.44 -4.81 10.24
N ASN A 7 0.59 -4.73 11.58
CA ASN A 7 1.73 -5.31 12.33
C ASN A 7 1.70 -6.85 12.37
N HIS A 8 1.08 -7.48 11.38
CA HIS A 8 1.10 -8.92 11.19
C HIS A 8 0.91 -9.24 9.70
N PHE A 9 1.80 -8.70 8.87
CA PHE A 9 1.90 -9.07 7.46
C PHE A 9 2.76 -10.33 7.35
N GLU A 10 2.14 -11.46 7.68
CA GLU A 10 2.73 -12.81 7.59
C GLU A 10 3.21 -13.09 6.15
N GLN A 11 4.52 -12.88 5.91
CA GLN A 11 5.49 -13.65 5.11
C GLN A 11 5.16 -14.10 3.66
N LYS A 12 3.93 -13.99 3.15
CA LYS A 12 3.52 -14.52 1.84
C LYS A 12 3.13 -13.47 0.81
N SER A 13 2.86 -12.24 1.23
CA SER A 13 2.54 -11.12 0.34
C SER A 13 3.74 -10.17 0.13
N ILE A 14 4.95 -10.71 0.31
CA ILE A 14 6.26 -10.08 0.01
C ILE A 14 6.72 -10.45 -1.41
N PHE A 15 6.12 -11.48 -2.04
CA PHE A 15 6.66 -12.08 -3.26
C PHE A 15 6.62 -11.16 -4.49
N LEU A 16 5.68 -10.20 -4.53
CA LEU A 16 5.63 -9.19 -5.59
C LEU A 16 6.62 -8.03 -5.37
N CYS A 17 6.98 -7.76 -4.11
CA CYS A 17 7.99 -6.76 -3.75
C CYS A 17 9.43 -7.30 -3.95
N LEU A 18 9.61 -8.62 -3.81
CA LEU A 18 10.91 -9.30 -3.95
C LEU A 18 11.46 -9.29 -5.39
N LEU A 19 10.59 -9.28 -6.41
CA LEU A 19 11.03 -9.18 -7.81
C LEU A 19 11.60 -7.80 -8.16
N VAL A 20 11.12 -6.74 -7.50
CA VAL A 20 11.69 -5.39 -7.62
C VAL A 20 13.06 -5.31 -6.93
N PHE A 21 13.23 -6.01 -5.80
CA PHE A 21 14.47 -6.04 -5.03
C PHE A 21 15.58 -6.90 -5.66
N LEU A 22 15.24 -7.98 -6.38
CA LEU A 22 16.25 -8.86 -7.00
C LEU A 22 16.85 -8.32 -8.31
N TYR A 23 16.21 -7.33 -8.95
CA TYR A 23 16.67 -6.76 -10.22
C TYR A 23 17.26 -5.34 -10.13
N GLY A 24 17.28 -4.71 -8.95
CA GLY A 24 17.68 -3.31 -8.84
C GLY A 24 18.38 -2.97 -7.52
N ALA A 25 19.65 -2.57 -7.66
CA ALA A 25 20.46 -1.78 -6.74
C ALA A 25 21.18 -2.52 -5.58
N SER A 26 22.47 -2.75 -5.83
CA SER A 26 23.51 -2.48 -4.83
C SER A 26 23.34 -1.04 -4.32
N ALA A 27 22.97 -0.86 -3.06
CA ALA A 27 23.01 0.43 -2.37
C ALA A 27 23.04 0.22 -0.84
N ASN A 28 23.90 0.99 -0.18
CA ASN A 28 24.11 1.01 1.27
C ASN A 28 22.77 1.02 2.04
N ILE A 29 22.60 0.06 2.95
CA ILE A 29 21.45 -0.01 3.85
C ILE A 29 21.68 1.01 4.97
N ASP A 30 21.02 2.17 4.86
CA ASP A 30 20.84 3.08 5.98
C ASP A 30 19.76 2.48 6.90
N THR A 31 20.19 1.82 7.97
CA THR A 31 19.37 1.07 8.93
C THR A 31 18.42 1.93 9.77
N THR A 32 18.41 3.25 9.58
CA THR A 32 17.63 4.19 10.40
C THR A 32 16.22 4.47 9.87
N LYS A 33 15.95 4.17 8.59
CA LYS A 33 14.69 4.52 7.93
C LYS A 33 13.84 3.29 7.64
N GLU A 34 12.62 3.32 8.18
CA GLU A 34 11.62 2.28 7.96
C GLU A 34 10.78 2.62 6.73
N LYS A 35 10.34 1.57 6.02
CA LYS A 35 9.47 1.70 4.85
C LYS A 35 8.10 1.10 5.15
N THR A 36 7.06 1.78 4.69
CA THR A 36 5.67 1.32 4.82
C THR A 36 4.90 1.51 3.52
N LEU A 37 3.78 0.80 3.39
CA LEU A 37 2.92 0.85 2.20
C LEU A 37 1.67 1.65 2.50
N ALA A 38 1.38 2.64 1.67
CA ALA A 38 0.11 3.36 1.65
C ALA A 38 -0.64 3.08 0.35
N MET A 39 -1.97 3.07 0.43
CA MET A 39 -2.83 2.87 -0.74
C MET A 39 -4.01 3.84 -0.70
N VAL A 40 -4.22 4.56 -1.79
CA VAL A 40 -5.44 5.33 -2.05
C VAL A 40 -6.40 4.42 -2.82
N LYS A 41 -7.57 4.18 -2.22
CA LYS A 41 -8.65 3.36 -2.78
C LYS A 41 -9.31 4.03 -4.00
N PRO A 42 -10.11 3.30 -4.80
CA PRO A 42 -10.63 3.81 -6.07
C PRO A 42 -11.46 5.09 -5.96
N ASP A 43 -12.25 5.23 -4.90
CA ASP A 43 -13.01 6.46 -4.59
C ASP A 43 -12.09 7.66 -4.30
N GLY A 44 -10.97 7.42 -3.61
CA GLY A 44 -9.96 8.43 -3.32
C GLY A 44 -9.27 8.95 -4.58
N VAL A 45 -8.98 8.05 -5.53
CA VAL A 45 -8.39 8.38 -6.83
C VAL A 45 -9.38 9.16 -7.68
N HIS A 46 -10.60 8.63 -7.89
CA HIS A 46 -11.64 9.29 -8.68
C HIS A 46 -12.09 10.64 -8.10
N GLY A 47 -12.18 10.72 -6.77
CA GLY A 47 -12.57 11.94 -6.06
C GLY A 47 -11.49 13.03 -6.03
N LYS A 48 -10.34 12.81 -6.69
CA LYS A 48 -9.19 13.74 -6.71
C LYS A 48 -8.68 14.08 -5.30
N TYR A 49 -8.80 13.14 -4.36
CA TYR A 49 -8.30 13.29 -2.99
C TYR A 49 -6.81 12.95 -2.85
N VAL A 50 -6.19 12.45 -3.91
CA VAL A 50 -4.77 12.03 -3.94
C VAL A 50 -3.86 13.14 -3.43
N ASP A 51 -4.01 14.38 -3.90
CA ASP A 51 -3.14 15.48 -3.50
C ASP A 51 -3.28 15.84 -2.02
N VAL A 52 -4.51 15.77 -1.49
CA VAL A 52 -4.80 16.01 -0.07
C VAL A 52 -4.16 14.91 0.78
N VAL A 53 -4.23 13.65 0.34
CA VAL A 53 -3.60 12.52 1.02
C VAL A 53 -2.08 12.65 0.99
N LYS A 54 -1.48 12.93 -0.18
CA LYS A 54 -0.03 13.15 -0.31
C LYS A 54 0.43 14.30 0.57
N LYS A 55 -0.30 15.41 0.58
CA LYS A 55 -0.01 16.54 1.47
C LYS A 55 0.00 16.10 2.95
N SER A 56 -1.00 15.34 3.38
CA SER A 56 -1.04 14.82 4.75
C SER A 56 0.15 13.89 5.05
N ILE A 57 0.58 13.07 4.09
CA ILE A 57 1.75 12.17 4.24
C ILE A 57 3.02 13.00 4.44
N PHE A 58 3.23 14.03 3.62
CA PHE A 58 4.38 14.93 3.75
C PHE A 58 4.35 15.74 5.05
N ASP A 59 3.18 16.26 5.43
CA ASP A 59 2.99 16.98 6.69
C ASP A 59 3.28 16.09 7.92
N SER A 60 3.09 14.77 7.81
CA SER A 60 3.45 13.77 8.84
C SER A 60 4.93 13.37 8.83
N GLY A 61 5.75 13.96 7.95
CA GLY A 61 7.19 13.73 7.87
C GLY A 61 7.60 12.50 7.05
N PHE A 62 6.69 11.88 6.31
CA PHE A 62 7.02 10.78 5.42
C PHE A 62 7.50 11.29 4.07
N SER A 63 8.46 10.57 3.48
CA SER A 63 8.85 10.71 2.09
C SER A 63 8.17 9.65 1.23
N ILE A 64 7.72 10.00 0.03
CA ILE A 64 7.21 9.03 -0.96
C ILE A 64 8.39 8.64 -1.86
N ILE A 65 8.82 7.37 -1.79
CA ILE A 65 9.98 6.88 -2.56
C ILE A 65 9.55 6.32 -3.91
N HIS A 66 8.39 5.65 -3.93
CA HIS A 66 7.78 5.11 -5.14
C HIS A 66 6.28 5.27 -5.08
N GLU A 67 5.67 5.49 -6.24
CA GLU A 67 4.23 5.44 -6.40
C GLU A 67 3.86 4.80 -7.74
N ILE A 68 2.74 4.08 -7.76
CA ILE A 68 2.20 3.45 -8.96
C ILE A 68 0.68 3.46 -8.90
N GLU A 69 0.06 3.93 -9.97
CA GLU A 69 -1.37 3.82 -10.18
C GLU A 69 -1.65 2.58 -11.04
N LEU A 70 -2.51 1.69 -10.55
CA LEU A 70 -2.94 0.51 -11.31
C LEU A 70 -4.35 0.09 -10.93
N GLN A 71 -5.04 -0.59 -11.85
CA GLN A 71 -6.30 -1.24 -11.56
C GLN A 71 -6.03 -2.70 -11.20
N LEU A 72 -6.45 -3.11 -10.00
CA LEU A 72 -6.25 -4.47 -9.52
C LEU A 72 -7.25 -5.42 -10.18
N ASP A 73 -6.80 -6.60 -10.58
CA ASP A 73 -7.68 -7.67 -11.03
C ASP A 73 -8.30 -8.42 -9.82
N GLU A 74 -9.42 -9.09 -10.07
CA GLU A 74 -10.18 -9.79 -9.05
C GLU A 74 -9.38 -10.88 -8.31
N ASN A 75 -8.48 -11.59 -9.02
CA ASN A 75 -7.69 -12.65 -8.40
C ASN A 75 -6.65 -12.06 -7.45
N THR A 76 -5.96 -11.00 -7.87
CA THR A 76 -5.00 -10.27 -7.02
C THR A 76 -5.67 -9.74 -5.76
N VAL A 77 -6.85 -9.12 -5.86
CA VAL A 77 -7.59 -8.60 -4.70
C VAL A 77 -8.03 -9.74 -3.77
N LYS A 78 -8.55 -10.84 -4.31
CA LYS A 78 -8.95 -12.00 -3.50
C LYS A 78 -7.77 -12.62 -2.76
N SER A 79 -6.62 -12.73 -3.42
CA SER A 79 -5.40 -13.22 -2.78
C SER A 79 -4.90 -12.27 -1.70
N PHE A 80 -4.95 -10.96 -1.95
CA PHE A 80 -4.52 -9.95 -0.97
C PHE A 80 -5.41 -9.92 0.28
N TYR A 81 -6.72 -10.05 0.11
CA TYR A 81 -7.69 -10.06 1.20
C TYR A 81 -8.13 -11.48 1.61
N ALA A 82 -7.34 -12.52 1.32
CA ALA A 82 -7.73 -13.91 1.55
C ALA A 82 -8.11 -14.19 3.02
N GLU A 83 -7.46 -13.50 3.97
CA GLU A 83 -7.78 -13.56 5.41
C GLU A 83 -9.20 -13.05 5.75
N HIS A 84 -9.80 -12.26 4.87
CA HIS A 84 -11.16 -11.76 4.99
C HIS A 84 -12.18 -12.59 4.20
N SER A 85 -11.75 -13.67 3.52
CA SER A 85 -12.65 -14.58 2.80
C SER A 85 -13.81 -15.15 3.62
N PRO A 86 -13.71 -15.47 4.93
CA PRO A 86 -14.86 -15.96 5.69
C PRO A 86 -15.88 -14.86 6.05
N LYS A 87 -15.57 -13.58 5.78
CA LYS A 87 -16.43 -12.45 6.15
C LYS A 87 -17.48 -12.21 5.07
N SER A 88 -18.72 -11.93 5.50
CA SER A 88 -19.86 -11.70 4.59
C SER A 88 -19.67 -10.54 3.60
N PHE A 89 -18.81 -9.57 3.93
CA PHE A 89 -18.52 -8.42 3.07
C PHE A 89 -17.37 -8.65 2.07
N PHE A 90 -16.75 -9.83 2.04
CA PHE A 90 -15.59 -10.10 1.19
C PHE A 90 -15.86 -9.87 -0.29
N SER A 91 -17.00 -10.34 -0.81
CA SER A 91 -17.37 -10.14 -2.21
C SER A 91 -17.54 -8.66 -2.55
N SER A 92 -18.20 -7.89 -1.68
CA SER A 92 -18.35 -6.44 -1.86
C SER A 92 -17.03 -5.70 -1.77
N LEU A 93 -16.11 -6.12 -0.89
CA LEU A 93 -14.76 -5.57 -0.80
C LEU A 93 -13.98 -5.83 -2.10
N VAL A 94 -14.07 -7.04 -2.64
CA VAL A 94 -13.41 -7.40 -3.89
C VAL A 94 -13.94 -6.54 -5.03
N GLN A 95 -15.27 -6.44 -5.18
CA GLN A 95 -15.90 -5.58 -6.20
C GLN A 95 -15.51 -4.11 -6.05
N TYR A 96 -15.46 -3.61 -4.82
CA TYR A 96 -15.07 -2.23 -4.57
C TYR A 96 -13.61 -1.97 -4.97
N MET A 97 -12.69 -2.87 -4.65
CA MET A 97 -11.27 -2.71 -4.97
C MET A 97 -10.96 -2.90 -6.47
N THR A 98 -11.77 -3.66 -7.20
CA THR A 98 -11.62 -3.82 -8.66
C THR A 98 -12.40 -2.78 -9.48
N SER A 99 -13.22 -1.95 -8.82
CA SER A 99 -14.09 -0.96 -9.48
C SER A 99 -13.33 0.18 -10.19
N GLY A 100 -12.04 0.34 -9.93
CA GLY A 100 -11.24 1.40 -10.54
C GLY A 100 -9.76 1.37 -10.13
N PRO A 101 -8.97 2.35 -10.61
CA PRO A 101 -7.56 2.45 -10.27
C PRO A 101 -7.35 2.74 -8.79
N VAL A 102 -6.29 2.16 -8.24
CA VAL A 102 -5.75 2.47 -6.92
C VAL A 102 -4.36 3.09 -7.07
N LEU A 103 -4.01 3.99 -6.16
CA LEU A 103 -2.65 4.52 -6.08
C LEU A 103 -1.93 3.84 -4.92
N ILE A 104 -0.84 3.12 -5.21
CA ILE A 104 0.02 2.49 -4.21
C ILE A 104 1.26 3.36 -4.04
N MET A 105 1.67 3.60 -2.80
CA MET A 105 2.83 4.42 -2.44
C MET A 105 3.71 3.69 -1.43
N VAL A 106 5.02 3.69 -1.67
CA VAL A 106 6.03 3.28 -0.70
C VAL A 106 6.51 4.52 0.02
N LEU A 107 6.25 4.56 1.32
CA LEU A 107 6.60 5.66 2.20
C LEU A 107 7.86 5.30 3.01
N GLU A 108 8.67 6.30 3.33
CA GLU A 108 9.87 6.17 4.16
C GLU A 108 9.90 7.26 5.23
N LYS A 109 10.19 6.87 6.48
CA LYS A 109 10.40 7.78 7.63
C LYS A 109 11.23 7.05 8.70
N GLU A 110 11.98 7.79 9.50
CA GLU A 110 12.55 7.24 10.74
C GLU A 110 11.41 6.86 11.70
N ASN A 111 11.40 5.62 12.21
CA ASN A 111 10.31 5.06 13.04
C ASN A 111 8.92 5.12 12.37
N ALA A 112 8.84 4.93 11.05
CA ALA A 112 7.60 4.96 10.25
C ALA A 112 6.45 4.09 10.78
N ILE A 113 6.74 3.02 11.54
CA ILE A 113 5.77 2.01 11.97
C ILE A 113 5.33 2.20 13.44
N ALA A 114 6.13 2.85 14.28
CA ALA A 114 5.85 2.97 15.71
C ALA A 114 5.09 4.25 16.11
N ASP A 115 5.12 5.27 15.25
CA ASP A 115 4.58 6.63 15.43
C ASP A 115 3.14 6.74 14.88
#